data_AF-A0A2D5E911-F1
#
_entry.id   AF-A0A2D5E911-F1
#
_cell.length_a   1.000
_cell.length_b   1.000
_cell.length_c   1.000
_cell.angle_alpha   90.00
_cell.angle_beta   90.00
_cell.angle_gamma   90.00
#
_symmetry.space_group_name_H-M   'P 1'
#
loop_
_entity.id
_entity.type
_entity.pdbx_description
1 polymer ?
#
loop_
_entity_poly.entity_id
_entity_poly.type
_entity_poly.pdbx_seq_one_letter_code
_entity_poly.pdbx_strand_id
1 'polypeptide(L)'
;MPSDASISQGLITTRWMVLLAIVLFVPIVVDGSVGSLGDHPEERPIHTVEDGRPWEHADGTVDFRGMRFSSWYSYRSWRRGAGRGFDDRCGTTVPPDRGLARFDVGSSDCDLVGNHPDPAYEPGNGDLVIKVVVHVLRDSAGELGDISRSQITEQIRILNAVFAGPDGEYGSSATGIRFMLARRDPDGRTTDGFTVNDDDDWYNDQGDYWNEIAWDPTRFLNIYTNTAGGPLGYVQAFPATGEAGQVQDRVVIDWRVFGEGGDYGWPYDLGHVLVHEVGHYLGLFHTFEGGCGGDCQTTGDLICDTNDQATPTNECRDEEECGSPDPVENFMNYSWETCMNRFTPEQVLRMRCTITQWRPDLGIPSQPCLSLCAGDFDGNGAVDGQDLGQLFLSWGESTGIARCADLDLDGEVSGADFGLFMIAWGPCPIDPCVGVECDDQDECTVDYCVNGDCVHAQLEVCGGVCGSRSAGPCSEVNQNPGCNDADCCSEICEIDPYCCVVVWDIVCRNKALSGDYPGCQN
;
A
#
# COMPACT_ATOMS: atom_id res chain seq x y z
N MET A 1 8.56 54.90 67.03
CA MET A 1 9.81 55.03 67.83
C MET A 1 10.54 53.69 67.75
N PRO A 2 11.87 53.70 67.56
CA PRO A 2 12.61 52.65 66.86
C PRO A 2 13.26 51.60 67.79
N SER A 3 13.67 50.46 67.21
CA SER A 3 14.91 49.70 67.48
C SER A 3 14.84 48.37 66.69
N ASP A 4 15.57 48.25 65.58
CA ASP A 4 16.92 47.66 65.44
C ASP A 4 16.89 46.11 65.43
N ALA A 5 17.06 45.45 64.27
CA ALA A 5 18.34 44.95 63.68
C ALA A 5 18.82 43.64 64.37
N SER A 6 19.32 42.56 63.76
CA SER A 6 19.72 42.20 62.40
C SER A 6 20.05 40.67 62.34
N ILE A 7 19.90 40.05 61.15
CA ILE A 7 20.85 39.12 60.47
C ILE A 7 21.16 37.72 61.06
N SER A 8 20.95 36.68 60.21
CA SER A 8 21.90 35.60 59.81
C SER A 8 21.42 34.14 59.88
N GLN A 9 21.16 33.59 58.67
CA GLN A 9 21.63 32.32 58.09
C GLN A 9 21.36 30.94 58.73
N GLY A 10 20.81 30.02 57.90
CA GLY A 10 21.44 28.71 57.68
C GLY A 10 20.63 27.43 57.96
N LEU A 11 20.25 26.75 56.86
CA LEU A 11 20.37 25.29 56.61
C LEU A 11 19.29 24.27 57.11
N ILE A 12 18.58 23.72 56.09
CA ILE A 12 18.18 22.33 55.77
C ILE A 12 17.23 21.51 56.69
N THR A 13 16.25 20.88 56.02
CA THR A 13 15.63 19.53 56.20
C THR A 13 14.23 19.44 56.81
N THR A 14 13.27 18.94 56.00
CA THR A 14 12.15 18.03 56.36
C THR A 14 11.39 17.75 55.06
N ARG A 15 11.46 16.59 54.39
CA ARG A 15 11.05 15.21 54.68
C ARG A 15 9.57 15.03 55.05
N TRP A 16 8.90 14.33 54.13
CA TRP A 16 7.51 13.92 53.96
C TRP A 16 6.81 13.35 55.21
N MET A 17 5.53 13.70 55.36
CA MET A 17 4.57 13.05 56.27
C MET A 17 3.44 12.37 55.50
N VAL A 18 3.20 11.13 55.93
CA VAL A 18 2.24 10.13 55.47
C VAL A 18 0.81 10.50 55.88
N LEU A 19 -0.18 10.19 55.03
CA LEU A 19 -1.59 10.12 55.42
C LEU A 19 -2.19 8.78 54.98
N LEU A 20 -2.67 8.04 55.98
CA LEU A 20 -3.30 6.73 55.91
C LEU A 20 -4.79 6.93 56.19
N ALA A 21 -5.68 6.35 55.39
CA ALA A 21 -7.11 6.25 55.70
C ALA A 21 -7.61 4.82 55.49
N ILE A 22 -8.46 4.40 56.43
CA ILE A 22 -8.82 3.04 56.82
C ILE A 22 -10.03 2.53 56.03
N VAL A 23 -9.97 1.25 55.64
CA VAL A 23 -11.04 0.46 55.01
C VAL A 23 -12.04 -0.04 56.07
N LEU A 24 -13.34 0.09 55.80
CA LEU A 24 -14.42 -0.58 56.54
C LEU A 24 -15.25 -1.45 55.58
N PHE A 25 -15.30 -2.75 55.89
CA PHE A 25 -16.09 -3.79 55.21
C PHE A 25 -17.45 -3.97 55.89
N VAL A 26 -18.54 -4.03 55.12
CA VAL A 26 -19.79 -4.75 55.46
C VAL A 26 -20.34 -5.40 54.18
N PRO A 27 -20.75 -6.69 54.19
CA PRO A 27 -21.05 -7.47 53.00
C PRO A 27 -22.53 -7.44 52.62
N ILE A 28 -22.85 -7.51 51.32
CA ILE A 28 -24.17 -7.89 50.81
C ILE A 28 -24.01 -9.02 49.79
N VAL A 29 -24.87 -10.02 49.97
CA VAL A 29 -24.95 -11.31 49.28
C VAL A 29 -25.41 -11.14 47.83
N VAL A 30 -24.82 -11.97 46.99
CA VAL A 30 -24.99 -12.11 45.54
C VAL A 30 -26.43 -12.48 45.17
N ASP A 31 -27.03 -11.72 44.26
CA ASP A 31 -28.06 -12.24 43.35
C ASP A 31 -27.65 -11.89 41.91
N GLY A 32 -27.76 -12.87 41.03
CA GLY A 32 -27.06 -12.91 39.75
C GLY A 32 -27.71 -12.05 38.67
N SER A 33 -26.91 -11.20 38.04
CA SER A 33 -26.99 -10.81 36.62
C SER A 33 -25.88 -9.79 36.34
N VAL A 34 -24.70 -10.29 36.00
CA VAL A 34 -23.56 -9.44 35.62
C VAL A 34 -23.60 -9.27 34.10
N GLY A 35 -23.94 -8.05 33.66
CA GLY A 35 -23.51 -7.54 32.37
C GLY A 35 -22.04 -7.16 32.49
N SER A 36 -21.20 -7.74 31.63
CA SER A 36 -19.77 -7.45 31.55
C SER A 36 -19.54 -6.49 30.37
N LEU A 37 -19.02 -5.30 30.68
CA LEU A 37 -18.21 -4.52 29.75
C LEU A 37 -16.79 -5.08 29.82
N GLY A 38 -16.26 -5.49 28.67
CA GLY A 38 -14.88 -5.93 28.50
C GLY A 38 -14.52 -5.80 27.02
N ASP A 39 -13.80 -4.73 26.70
CA ASP A 39 -13.16 -4.46 25.42
C ASP A 39 -12.02 -5.45 25.15
N HIS A 40 -12.17 -6.19 24.06
CA HIS A 40 -11.12 -6.58 23.11
C HIS A 40 -11.82 -6.62 21.73
N PRO A 41 -11.16 -6.24 20.62
CA PRO A 41 -11.79 -6.27 19.31
C PRO A 41 -12.08 -7.73 18.98
N GLU A 42 -13.34 -8.14 19.08
CA GLU A 42 -13.78 -9.43 18.56
C GLU A 42 -13.45 -9.45 17.07
N GLU A 43 -12.60 -10.40 16.68
CA GLU A 43 -12.48 -10.88 15.31
C GLU A 43 -13.89 -10.95 14.71
N ARG A 44 -14.15 -10.16 13.67
CA ARG A 44 -15.46 -10.13 13.03
C ARG A 44 -15.75 -11.53 12.50
N PRO A 45 -16.82 -12.20 12.98
CA PRO A 45 -17.12 -13.53 12.47
C PRO A 45 -17.57 -13.39 11.01
N ILE A 46 -16.97 -14.20 10.15
CA ILE A 46 -17.40 -14.43 8.76
C ILE A 46 -18.78 -15.09 8.82
N HIS A 47 -19.83 -14.29 9.01
CA HIS A 47 -21.21 -14.73 8.91
C HIS A 47 -21.76 -14.28 7.56
N THR A 48 -21.66 -15.22 6.61
CA THR A 48 -22.68 -15.55 5.60
C THR A 48 -23.73 -14.46 5.38
N VAL A 49 -23.58 -13.76 4.26
CA VAL A 49 -24.55 -12.87 3.63
C VAL A 49 -25.94 -13.52 3.62
N GLU A 50 -26.82 -13.13 4.54
CA GLU A 50 -28.25 -13.43 4.46
C GLU A 50 -28.99 -12.31 3.69
N ASP A 51 -29.37 -12.67 2.46
CA ASP A 51 -30.54 -12.20 1.68
C ASP A 51 -30.64 -10.71 1.25
N GLY A 52 -29.66 -10.24 0.48
CA GLY A 52 -29.77 -9.66 -0.88
C GLY A 52 -30.98 -8.84 -1.37
N ARG A 53 -31.84 -8.22 -0.54
CA ARG A 53 -33.00 -7.44 -1.00
C ARG A 53 -32.92 -5.95 -0.61
N PRO A 54 -33.19 -5.02 -1.54
CA PRO A 54 -33.30 -3.57 -1.25
C PRO A 54 -34.49 -3.25 -0.34
N TRP A 55 -34.33 -2.24 0.52
CA TRP A 55 -35.30 -1.76 1.50
C TRP A 55 -35.76 -0.33 1.17
N GLU A 56 -37.06 -0.09 1.02
CA GLU A 56 -37.60 1.27 0.76
C GLU A 56 -38.06 1.95 2.06
N HIS A 57 -37.68 3.20 2.22
CA HIS A 57 -38.05 4.07 3.33
C HIS A 57 -39.32 4.85 3.03
N ALA A 58 -39.94 5.39 4.08
CA ALA A 58 -41.21 6.11 3.96
C ALA A 58 -41.12 7.41 3.13
N ASP A 59 -39.93 7.95 2.92
CA ASP A 59 -39.63 9.11 2.08
C ASP A 59 -39.41 8.75 0.60
N GLY A 60 -39.49 7.46 0.23
CA GLY A 60 -39.27 6.96 -1.12
C GLY A 60 -37.80 6.67 -1.45
N THR A 61 -36.87 6.85 -0.51
CA THR A 61 -35.47 6.43 -0.66
C THR A 61 -35.34 4.91 -0.50
N VAL A 62 -34.34 4.30 -1.13
CA VAL A 62 -34.12 2.85 -1.11
C VAL A 62 -32.72 2.56 -0.59
N ASP A 63 -32.57 1.74 0.44
CA ASP A 63 -31.28 1.25 0.91
C ASP A 63 -30.99 -0.14 0.36
N PHE A 64 -29.76 -0.38 -0.06
CA PHE A 64 -29.28 -1.70 -0.44
C PHE A 64 -27.79 -1.82 -0.21
N ARG A 65 -27.37 -2.78 0.63
CA ARG A 65 -25.96 -3.03 0.97
C ARG A 65 -25.22 -1.75 1.41
N GLY A 66 -25.80 -0.98 2.33
CA GLY A 66 -25.20 0.25 2.86
C GLY A 66 -25.42 1.50 1.99
N MET A 67 -25.76 1.36 0.71
CA MET A 67 -26.03 2.50 -0.19
C MET A 67 -27.48 2.97 -0.10
N ARG A 68 -27.69 4.29 -0.09
CA ARG A 68 -29.02 4.92 -0.16
C ARG A 68 -29.29 5.55 -1.53
N PHE A 69 -30.37 5.15 -2.18
CA PHE A 69 -30.84 5.64 -3.46
C PHE A 69 -32.02 6.59 -3.26
N SER A 70 -32.06 7.68 -4.03
CA SER A 70 -33.17 8.65 -4.00
C SER A 70 -34.53 8.09 -4.43
N SER A 71 -34.57 6.95 -5.11
CA SER A 71 -35.80 6.27 -5.56
C SER A 71 -35.54 4.84 -6.04
N TRP A 72 -36.60 4.07 -6.21
CA TRP A 72 -36.55 2.82 -6.96
C TRP A 72 -36.07 2.97 -8.41
N TYR A 73 -36.21 4.16 -9.01
CA TYR A 73 -35.71 4.42 -10.36
C TYR A 73 -34.19 4.52 -10.35
N SER A 74 -33.59 5.24 -9.39
CA SER A 74 -32.13 5.31 -9.24
C SER A 74 -31.52 3.98 -8.82
N TYR A 75 -32.13 3.23 -7.87
CA TYR A 75 -31.72 1.84 -7.56
C TYR A 75 -31.78 0.92 -8.80
N ARG A 76 -32.85 1.00 -9.61
CA ARG A 76 -32.97 0.16 -10.81
C ARG A 76 -32.06 0.62 -11.95
N SER A 77 -31.76 1.90 -12.04
CA SER A 77 -30.79 2.45 -12.99
C SER A 77 -29.38 1.97 -12.63
N TRP A 78 -28.99 2.10 -11.35
CA TRP A 78 -27.78 1.52 -10.76
C TRP A 78 -27.69 0.02 -11.05
N ARG A 79 -28.72 -0.77 -10.70
CA ARG A 79 -28.73 -2.22 -10.93
C ARG A 79 -28.70 -2.62 -12.41
N ARG A 80 -29.24 -1.81 -13.31
CA ARG A 80 -29.21 -2.06 -14.77
C ARG A 80 -27.90 -1.59 -15.41
N GLY A 81 -27.25 -0.59 -14.82
CA GLY A 81 -25.90 -0.13 -15.15
C GLY A 81 -24.81 -1.09 -14.68
N ALA A 82 -25.04 -1.80 -13.56
CA ALA A 82 -24.16 -2.84 -12.99
C ALA A 82 -23.85 -4.03 -13.90
N GLY A 83 -24.50 -4.13 -15.07
CA GLY A 83 -24.15 -5.11 -16.11
C GLY A 83 -23.71 -4.51 -17.44
N ARG A 84 -23.59 -3.17 -17.57
CA ARG A 84 -23.19 -2.48 -18.83
C ARG A 84 -22.45 -1.14 -18.63
N GLY A 85 -21.77 -0.94 -17.51
CA GLY A 85 -21.05 0.31 -17.25
C GLY A 85 -20.71 0.53 -15.78
N PHE A 86 -20.14 -0.47 -15.13
CA PHE A 86 -19.37 -0.27 -13.90
C PHE A 86 -17.90 -0.41 -14.25
N ASP A 87 -17.47 0.47 -15.16
CA ASP A 87 -16.07 0.76 -15.45
C ASP A 87 -15.61 2.03 -14.72
N ASP A 88 -16.53 2.70 -13.99
CA ASP A 88 -16.30 3.98 -13.33
C ASP A 88 -15.64 3.80 -11.95
N ARG A 89 -14.72 2.84 -11.76
CA ARG A 89 -13.90 2.82 -10.54
C ARG A 89 -12.93 3.99 -10.57
N CYS A 90 -12.14 4.08 -11.64
CA CYS A 90 -11.19 5.14 -11.88
C CYS A 90 -11.56 5.90 -13.16
N GLY A 91 -11.49 7.24 -13.11
CA GLY A 91 -11.74 8.14 -14.23
C GLY A 91 -10.48 8.51 -15.02
N THR A 92 -9.32 7.97 -14.63
CA THR A 92 -8.04 8.25 -15.28
C THR A 92 -8.01 7.65 -16.68
N THR A 93 -7.87 8.48 -17.70
CA THR A 93 -7.79 8.01 -19.10
C THR A 93 -6.34 7.96 -19.58
N VAL A 94 -5.91 6.80 -20.08
CA VAL A 94 -4.63 6.68 -20.80
C VAL A 94 -4.75 7.36 -22.17
N PRO A 95 -3.80 8.25 -22.56
CA PRO A 95 -3.84 8.90 -23.87
C PRO A 95 -3.81 7.89 -25.03
N PRO A 96 -4.71 8.00 -26.03
CA PRO A 96 -4.75 7.06 -27.16
C PRO A 96 -3.54 7.19 -28.08
N ASP A 97 -2.95 8.39 -28.19
CA ASP A 97 -1.72 8.66 -28.94
C ASP A 97 -0.52 8.72 -27.99
N ARG A 98 -0.11 7.56 -27.46
CA ARG A 98 1.07 7.44 -26.58
C ARG A 98 2.36 8.02 -27.20
N GLY A 99 2.43 8.14 -28.54
CA GLY A 99 3.61 8.55 -29.31
C GLY A 99 3.91 10.06 -29.44
N LEU A 100 3.17 10.96 -28.79
CA LEU A 100 3.37 12.42 -28.92
C LEU A 100 4.14 13.09 -27.77
N ALA A 101 4.61 12.35 -26.76
CA ALA A 101 5.47 12.87 -25.68
C ALA A 101 6.93 13.16 -26.12
N ARG A 102 7.15 13.64 -27.36
CA ARG A 102 8.48 14.00 -27.87
C ARG A 102 8.85 15.43 -27.48
N PHE A 103 9.19 15.61 -26.21
CA PHE A 103 10.46 16.27 -25.90
C PHE A 103 11.42 15.18 -25.47
N ASP A 104 12.48 15.01 -26.26
CA ASP A 104 13.58 14.08 -26.10
C ASP A 104 14.30 14.33 -24.77
N VAL A 105 13.75 13.78 -23.69
CA VAL A 105 14.35 13.76 -22.35
C VAL A 105 14.62 12.29 -22.00
N GLY A 106 15.57 11.68 -22.71
CA GLY A 106 16.55 10.74 -22.16
C GLY A 106 16.15 9.43 -21.46
N SER A 107 14.93 9.23 -20.99
CA SER A 107 14.54 8.01 -20.26
C SER A 107 13.31 7.37 -20.90
N SER A 108 13.54 6.34 -21.70
CA SER A 108 12.50 5.41 -22.14
C SER A 108 11.94 4.53 -21.01
N ASP A 109 12.31 4.83 -19.76
CA ASP A 109 12.01 4.01 -18.59
C ASP A 109 10.66 4.36 -17.94
N CYS A 110 10.19 5.61 -18.03
CA CYS A 110 8.89 6.00 -17.47
C CYS A 110 8.13 6.95 -18.39
N ASP A 111 8.17 6.69 -19.69
CA ASP A 111 7.35 7.40 -20.67
C ASP A 111 6.04 6.63 -20.97
N LEU A 112 5.19 7.14 -21.87
CA LEU A 112 3.90 6.52 -22.18
C LEU A 112 4.00 5.32 -23.13
N VAL A 113 5.16 5.02 -23.71
CA VAL A 113 5.36 4.02 -24.77
C VAL A 113 6.37 2.94 -24.41
N GLY A 114 7.12 3.13 -23.33
CA GLY A 114 8.28 2.36 -22.95
C GLY A 114 8.44 2.27 -21.43
N ASN A 115 8.96 1.13 -20.99
CA ASN A 115 9.48 0.92 -19.65
C ASN A 115 10.75 0.07 -19.75
N HIS A 116 11.84 0.55 -19.17
CA HIS A 116 13.17 -0.05 -19.28
C HIS A 116 13.87 0.10 -17.93
N PRO A 117 13.46 -0.70 -16.93
CA PRO A 117 13.78 -0.45 -15.53
C PRO A 117 15.28 -0.22 -15.30
N ASP A 118 15.65 0.96 -14.83
CA ASP A 118 17.04 1.30 -14.49
C ASP A 118 17.31 1.07 -12.99
N PRO A 119 18.39 0.36 -12.62
CA PRO A 119 18.82 0.19 -11.23
C PRO A 119 19.05 1.52 -10.47
N ALA A 120 19.24 2.64 -11.16
CA ALA A 120 19.31 3.98 -10.57
C ALA A 120 18.01 4.37 -9.85
N TYR A 121 16.88 3.75 -10.19
CA TYR A 121 15.60 3.98 -9.54
C TYR A 121 15.28 2.95 -8.46
N GLU A 122 16.22 2.08 -8.06
CA GLU A 122 15.99 1.15 -6.96
C GLU A 122 15.67 1.90 -5.64
N PRO A 123 14.77 1.36 -4.80
CA PRO A 123 14.48 1.87 -3.45
C PRO A 123 15.73 2.03 -2.59
N GLY A 124 16.70 1.14 -2.73
CA GLY A 124 17.99 1.18 -2.02
C GLY A 124 18.83 2.44 -2.29
N ASN A 125 18.48 3.26 -3.28
CA ASN A 125 19.13 4.54 -3.55
C ASN A 125 18.63 5.70 -2.66
N GLY A 126 17.78 5.40 -1.67
CA GLY A 126 17.28 6.32 -0.65
C GLY A 126 15.82 6.72 -0.87
N ASP A 127 15.16 7.12 0.21
CA ASP A 127 13.72 7.42 0.13
C ASP A 127 13.45 8.79 -0.48
N LEU A 128 12.32 8.86 -1.19
CA LEU A 128 11.71 10.07 -1.73
C LEU A 128 10.47 10.41 -0.91
N VAL A 129 10.48 11.58 -0.27
CA VAL A 129 9.37 12.04 0.58
C VAL A 129 8.56 13.10 -0.16
N ILE A 130 7.27 12.81 -0.35
CA ILE A 130 6.30 13.65 -1.04
C ILE A 130 5.49 14.43 -0.01
N LYS A 131 5.47 15.75 -0.13
CA LYS A 131 4.58 16.61 0.66
C LYS A 131 3.17 16.56 0.09
N VAL A 132 2.19 16.36 0.94
CA VAL A 132 0.78 16.24 0.57
C VAL A 132 -0.01 17.41 1.14
N VAL A 133 -0.93 17.93 0.33
CA VAL A 133 -2.01 18.80 0.80
C VAL A 133 -3.35 18.22 0.39
N VAL A 134 -4.30 18.17 1.33
CA VAL A 134 -5.67 17.71 1.07
C VAL A 134 -6.63 18.88 1.03
N HIS A 135 -7.27 19.10 -0.11
CA HIS A 135 -8.31 20.10 -0.32
C HIS A 135 -9.68 19.47 -0.17
N VAL A 136 -10.32 19.71 0.98
CA VAL A 136 -11.68 19.26 1.28
C VAL A 136 -12.67 20.21 0.62
N LEU A 137 -13.41 19.72 -0.38
CA LEU A 137 -14.43 20.46 -1.09
C LEU A 137 -15.81 19.98 -0.66
N ARG A 138 -16.60 20.88 -0.08
CA ARG A 138 -17.92 20.58 0.49
C ARG A 138 -18.99 21.30 -0.28
N ASP A 139 -20.21 20.79 -0.16
CA ASP A 139 -21.35 21.57 -0.63
C ASP A 139 -21.42 22.91 0.12
N SER A 140 -22.12 23.88 -0.46
CA SER A 140 -22.21 25.24 0.09
C SER A 140 -22.87 25.30 1.48
N ALA A 141 -23.60 24.24 1.86
CA ALA A 141 -24.19 24.09 3.19
C ALA A 141 -23.20 23.49 4.23
N GLY A 142 -22.10 22.89 3.78
CA GLY A 142 -21.16 22.14 4.63
C GLY A 142 -21.78 20.88 5.24
N GLU A 143 -22.81 20.32 4.60
CA GLU A 143 -23.52 19.11 5.01
C GLU A 143 -22.95 17.85 4.32
N LEU A 144 -22.32 18.00 3.15
CA LEU A 144 -21.73 16.93 2.35
C LEU A 144 -20.28 17.25 1.99
N GLY A 145 -19.46 16.21 1.77
CA GLY A 145 -18.05 16.36 1.40
C GLY A 145 -17.11 16.61 2.58
N ASP A 146 -17.63 16.69 3.81
CA ASP A 146 -16.81 16.92 5.00
C ASP A 146 -16.06 15.64 5.38
N ILE A 147 -14.73 15.73 5.49
CA ILE A 147 -13.88 14.68 6.03
C ILE A 147 -13.07 15.21 7.21
N SER A 148 -12.93 14.39 8.25
CA SER A 148 -12.25 14.78 9.48
C SER A 148 -10.73 14.78 9.33
N ARG A 149 -10.03 15.60 10.13
CA ARG A 149 -8.56 15.57 10.23
C ARG A 149 -8.01 14.19 10.57
N SER A 150 -8.75 13.41 11.38
CA SER A 150 -8.41 12.02 11.70
C SER A 150 -8.46 11.12 10.47
N GLN A 151 -9.48 11.24 9.62
CA GLN A 151 -9.56 10.50 8.35
C GLN A 151 -8.42 10.88 7.40
N ILE A 152 -8.08 12.18 7.32
CA ILE A 152 -6.93 12.67 6.54
C ILE A 152 -5.62 12.03 7.04
N THR A 153 -5.38 12.09 8.34
CA THR A 153 -4.16 11.53 8.94
C THR A 153 -4.08 10.02 8.73
N GLU A 154 -5.21 9.32 8.90
CA GLU A 154 -5.30 7.88 8.70
C GLU A 154 -5.03 7.46 7.26
N GLN A 155 -5.57 8.20 6.28
CA GLN A 155 -5.29 7.93 4.88
C GLN A 155 -3.81 8.10 4.52
N ILE A 156 -3.12 9.05 5.14
CA ILE A 156 -1.66 9.21 4.98
C ILE A 156 -0.92 8.04 5.63
N ARG A 157 -1.39 7.52 6.77
CA ARG A 157 -0.87 6.29 7.38
C ARG A 157 -1.04 5.09 6.43
N ILE A 158 -2.20 4.93 5.80
CA ILE A 158 -2.48 3.85 4.83
C ILE A 158 -1.54 3.95 3.62
N LEU A 159 -1.37 5.15 3.05
CA LEU A 159 -0.39 5.37 1.97
C LEU A 159 1.02 4.94 2.41
N ASN A 160 1.48 5.40 3.57
CA ASN A 160 2.80 5.01 4.06
C ASN A 160 2.91 3.51 4.36
N ALA A 161 1.85 2.86 4.87
CA ALA A 161 1.85 1.42 5.13
C ALA A 161 1.97 0.58 3.85
N VAL A 162 1.26 0.98 2.79
CA VAL A 162 1.34 0.32 1.47
C VAL A 162 2.69 0.55 0.79
N PHE A 163 3.20 1.79 0.85
CA PHE A 163 4.44 2.16 0.16
C PHE A 163 5.72 1.78 0.94
N ALA A 164 5.62 1.42 2.23
CA ALA A 164 6.76 1.00 3.06
C ALA A 164 7.37 -0.35 2.68
N GLY A 165 6.61 -1.27 2.07
CA GLY A 165 7.12 -2.59 1.64
C GLY A 165 6.88 -3.74 2.62
N PRO A 166 7.80 -4.73 2.73
CA PRO A 166 7.58 -5.96 3.50
C PRO A 166 7.64 -5.74 5.02
N ASP A 167 8.21 -4.61 5.45
CA ASP A 167 8.11 -4.11 6.83
C ASP A 167 6.78 -3.36 7.10
N GLY A 168 5.95 -3.19 6.08
CA GLY A 168 4.58 -2.68 6.16
C GLY A 168 3.54 -3.80 6.29
N GLU A 169 2.30 -3.43 6.65
CA GLU A 169 1.18 -4.34 6.92
C GLU A 169 0.82 -5.28 5.75
N TYR A 170 1.27 -4.97 4.52
CA TYR A 170 0.78 -5.58 3.28
C TYR A 170 1.78 -6.45 2.49
N GLY A 171 3.02 -6.69 2.97
CA GLY A 171 3.95 -7.60 2.28
C GLY A 171 4.39 -7.15 0.87
N SER A 172 4.19 -5.87 0.54
CA SER A 172 4.56 -5.25 -0.74
C SER A 172 6.08 -5.09 -0.89
N SER A 173 6.61 -4.75 -2.07
CA SER A 173 8.02 -4.34 -2.21
C SER A 173 8.23 -2.95 -1.59
N ALA A 174 9.34 -2.73 -0.86
CA ALA A 174 9.67 -1.42 -0.30
C ALA A 174 9.81 -0.41 -1.43
N THR A 175 8.92 0.59 -1.50
CA THR A 175 8.94 1.54 -2.62
C THR A 175 10.02 2.60 -2.44
N GLY A 176 10.49 2.81 -1.21
CA GLY A 176 11.32 3.98 -0.86
C GLY A 176 10.61 5.30 -1.17
N ILE A 177 9.26 5.33 -1.19
CA ILE A 177 8.44 6.53 -1.33
C ILE A 177 7.65 6.70 -0.04
N ARG A 178 7.64 7.91 0.50
CA ARG A 178 6.91 8.25 1.73
C ARG A 178 6.09 9.51 1.53
N PHE A 179 5.03 9.65 2.31
CA PHE A 179 4.09 10.76 2.24
C PHE A 179 4.04 11.49 3.58
N MET A 180 4.02 12.81 3.54
CA MET A 180 3.85 13.65 4.73
C MET A 180 2.89 14.79 4.46
N LEU A 181 2.03 15.11 5.44
CA LEU A 181 1.19 16.30 5.35
C LEU A 181 2.07 17.55 5.41
N ALA A 182 1.76 18.53 4.56
CA ALA A 182 2.51 19.77 4.52
C ALA A 182 2.29 20.61 5.79
N ARG A 183 3.37 21.11 6.39
CA ARG A 183 3.33 21.97 7.59
C ARG A 183 3.51 23.45 7.34
N ARG A 184 3.88 23.80 6.11
CA ARG A 184 3.88 25.18 5.62
C ARG A 184 3.04 25.31 4.38
N ASP A 185 2.15 26.30 4.40
CA ASP A 185 1.40 26.72 3.23
C ASP A 185 2.33 27.41 2.22
N PRO A 186 1.86 27.73 1.00
CA PRO A 186 2.67 28.41 -0.01
C PRO A 186 3.20 29.79 0.43
N ASP A 187 2.54 30.45 1.39
CA ASP A 187 2.97 31.72 1.97
C ASP A 187 3.96 31.54 3.15
N GLY A 188 4.31 30.30 3.49
CA GLY A 188 5.24 29.95 4.56
C GLY A 188 4.65 29.97 5.98
N ARG A 189 3.32 30.09 6.11
CA ARG A 189 2.62 30.01 7.40
C ARG A 189 2.43 28.55 7.82
N THR A 190 2.36 28.32 9.12
CA THR A 190 2.08 26.99 9.68
C THR A 190 0.70 26.50 9.28
N THR A 191 0.58 25.23 8.93
CA THR A 191 -0.66 24.57 8.52
C THR A 191 -0.65 23.10 8.94
N ASP A 192 -1.83 22.48 8.94
CA ASP A 192 -2.06 21.06 9.21
C ASP A 192 -2.09 20.22 7.92
N GLY A 193 -1.78 20.82 6.76
CA GLY A 193 -1.71 20.12 5.48
C GLY A 193 -3.06 19.86 4.82
N PHE A 194 -4.11 20.56 5.24
CA PHE A 194 -5.41 20.51 4.57
C PHE A 194 -6.10 21.87 4.53
N THR A 195 -7.04 22.03 3.60
CA THR A 195 -7.90 23.21 3.45
C THR A 195 -9.36 22.77 3.32
N VAL A 196 -10.31 23.60 3.72
CA VAL A 196 -11.75 23.34 3.55
C VAL A 196 -12.36 24.48 2.75
N ASN A 197 -13.11 24.16 1.69
CA ASN A 197 -13.81 25.14 0.86
C ASN A 197 -15.25 24.67 0.60
N ASP A 198 -16.21 25.57 0.80
CA ASP A 198 -17.64 25.29 0.63
C ASP A 198 -18.12 25.92 -0.69
N ASP A 199 -18.35 25.08 -1.70
CA ASP A 199 -18.79 25.51 -3.04
C ASP A 199 -19.48 24.35 -3.77
N ASP A 200 -20.73 24.57 -4.22
CA ASP A 200 -21.54 23.53 -4.86
C ASP A 200 -20.93 23.05 -6.19
N ASP A 201 -20.33 23.95 -6.98
CA ASP A 201 -19.73 23.58 -8.26
C ASP A 201 -18.48 22.73 -8.00
N TRP A 202 -17.61 23.17 -7.08
CA TRP A 202 -16.36 22.46 -6.78
C TRP A 202 -16.61 21.10 -6.11
N TYR A 203 -17.59 21.03 -5.22
CA TYR A 203 -18.07 19.78 -4.64
C TYR A 203 -18.54 18.80 -5.72
N ASN A 204 -19.21 19.29 -6.76
CA ASN A 204 -19.69 18.46 -7.87
C ASN A 204 -18.64 18.23 -8.98
N ASP A 205 -17.35 18.45 -8.68
CA ASP A 205 -16.23 18.35 -9.60
C ASP A 205 -16.38 19.23 -10.86
N GLN A 206 -16.92 20.44 -10.66
CA GLN A 206 -17.10 21.46 -11.69
C GLN A 206 -16.34 22.74 -11.31
N GLY A 207 -16.26 23.67 -12.26
CA GLY A 207 -15.52 24.92 -12.09
C GLY A 207 -14.02 24.74 -12.29
N ASP A 208 -13.24 25.66 -11.70
CA ASP A 208 -11.79 25.79 -11.90
C ASP A 208 -11.02 25.73 -10.57
N TYR A 209 -11.48 24.93 -9.60
CA TYR A 209 -10.95 24.91 -8.23
C TYR A 209 -9.42 24.73 -8.16
N TRP A 210 -8.85 23.89 -9.02
CA TRP A 210 -7.39 23.70 -9.06
C TRP A 210 -6.64 24.98 -9.44
N ASN A 211 -7.19 25.84 -10.31
CA ASN A 211 -6.58 27.12 -10.65
C ASN A 211 -6.60 28.12 -9.49
N GLU A 212 -7.55 27.97 -8.56
CA GLU A 212 -7.77 28.92 -7.48
C GLU A 212 -7.03 28.55 -6.20
N ILE A 213 -7.00 27.25 -5.85
CA ILE A 213 -6.53 26.80 -4.54
C ILE A 213 -5.37 25.79 -4.57
N ALA A 214 -4.87 25.39 -5.74
CA ALA A 214 -3.70 24.52 -5.81
C ALA A 214 -2.50 25.15 -5.09
N TRP A 215 -1.84 24.33 -4.29
CA TRP A 215 -0.49 24.62 -3.84
C TRP A 215 0.48 24.21 -4.93
N ASP A 216 1.64 24.87 -5.00
CA ASP A 216 2.67 24.66 -6.03
C ASP A 216 2.86 23.16 -6.37
N PRO A 217 2.31 22.68 -7.51
CA PRO A 217 2.26 21.24 -7.82
C PRO A 217 3.63 20.66 -8.12
N THR A 218 4.65 21.51 -8.33
CA THR A 218 6.03 21.06 -8.44
C THR A 218 6.58 20.53 -7.11
N ARG A 219 5.99 20.93 -5.97
CA ARG A 219 6.49 20.60 -4.62
C ARG A 219 5.47 19.90 -3.72
N PHE A 220 4.20 19.89 -4.10
CA PHE A 220 3.12 19.32 -3.32
C PHE A 220 2.26 18.42 -4.20
N LEU A 221 1.97 17.22 -3.69
CA LEU A 221 0.88 16.40 -4.18
C LEU A 221 -0.43 17.03 -3.68
N ASN A 222 -1.20 17.60 -4.60
CA ASN A 222 -2.51 18.17 -4.32
C ASN A 222 -3.58 17.09 -4.49
N ILE A 223 -4.27 16.78 -3.38
CA ILE A 223 -5.37 15.81 -3.34
C ILE A 223 -6.66 16.57 -3.09
N TYR A 224 -7.66 16.42 -3.96
CA TYR A 224 -8.96 17.07 -3.82
C TYR A 224 -10.04 16.05 -3.48
N THR A 225 -10.83 16.31 -2.45
CA THR A 225 -11.95 15.44 -2.06
C THR A 225 -13.27 16.10 -2.44
N ASN A 226 -13.97 15.53 -3.41
CA ASN A 226 -15.26 16.02 -3.92
C ASN A 226 -16.10 14.83 -4.42
N THR A 227 -17.00 14.97 -5.40
CA THR A 227 -17.75 13.82 -5.96
C THR A 227 -17.01 13.07 -7.09
N ALA A 228 -15.81 13.52 -7.46
CA ALA A 228 -14.99 13.04 -8.57
C ALA A 228 -15.72 12.99 -9.94
N GLY A 229 -16.89 13.61 -10.07
CA GLY A 229 -17.64 13.67 -11.33
C GLY A 229 -18.31 12.36 -11.77
N GLY A 230 -18.33 11.33 -10.91
CA GLY A 230 -18.89 10.01 -11.25
C GLY A 230 -18.04 8.81 -10.81
N PRO A 231 -16.75 8.74 -11.19
CA PRO A 231 -15.83 7.70 -10.71
C PRO A 231 -15.52 7.82 -9.21
N LEU A 232 -14.81 6.83 -8.63
CA LEU A 232 -14.35 6.89 -7.24
C LEU A 232 -13.09 7.74 -7.08
N GLY A 233 -12.30 7.88 -8.14
CA GLY A 233 -11.12 8.73 -8.17
C GLY A 233 -10.59 8.91 -9.60
N TYR A 234 -9.69 9.87 -9.78
CA TYR A 234 -8.91 10.01 -11.01
C TYR A 234 -7.67 10.89 -10.79
N VAL A 235 -6.73 10.81 -11.74
CA VAL A 235 -5.71 11.84 -11.98
C VAL A 235 -5.98 12.54 -13.30
N GLN A 236 -5.69 13.84 -13.37
CA GLN A 236 -5.99 14.64 -14.55
C GLN A 236 -5.26 14.13 -15.81
N ALA A 237 -4.02 13.71 -15.65
CA ALA A 237 -3.19 13.17 -16.72
C ALA A 237 -1.96 12.46 -16.15
N PHE A 238 -1.36 11.60 -16.96
CA PHE A 238 -0.10 10.95 -16.65
C PHE A 238 1.08 11.93 -16.73
N PRO A 239 2.12 11.78 -15.89
CA PRO A 239 3.22 12.76 -15.83
C PRO A 239 3.92 13.03 -17.18
N ALA A 240 4.11 11.97 -17.98
CA ALA A 240 4.75 12.03 -19.29
C ALA A 240 3.91 12.74 -20.39
N THR A 241 2.69 13.21 -20.10
CA THR A 241 1.91 14.05 -21.03
C THR A 241 2.33 15.53 -21.00
N GLY A 242 3.22 15.92 -20.07
CA GLY A 242 3.65 17.31 -19.87
C GLY A 242 2.81 18.08 -18.84
N GLU A 243 1.91 17.39 -18.15
CA GLU A 243 1.06 17.97 -17.11
C GLU A 243 1.72 17.98 -15.72
N ALA A 244 2.78 17.18 -15.53
CA ALA A 244 3.52 17.15 -14.27
C ALA A 244 4.02 18.54 -13.86
N GLY A 245 3.74 18.93 -12.62
CA GLY A 245 4.09 20.23 -12.05
C GLY A 245 3.25 21.41 -12.55
N GLN A 246 2.28 21.20 -13.45
CA GLN A 246 1.34 22.23 -13.88
C GLN A 246 0.20 22.40 -12.87
N VAL A 247 -0.53 23.52 -12.95
CA VAL A 247 -1.63 23.83 -12.01
C VAL A 247 -2.76 22.79 -12.01
N GLN A 248 -2.97 22.08 -13.13
CA GLN A 248 -3.98 21.03 -13.25
C GLN A 248 -3.53 19.65 -12.73
N ASP A 249 -2.26 19.52 -12.33
CA ASP A 249 -1.65 18.29 -11.83
C ASP A 249 -2.16 17.95 -10.43
N ARG A 250 -3.06 16.97 -10.37
CA ARG A 250 -3.82 16.66 -9.17
C ARG A 250 -4.31 15.23 -9.13
N VAL A 251 -4.57 14.77 -7.91
CA VAL A 251 -5.40 13.60 -7.62
C VAL A 251 -6.75 14.09 -7.14
N VAL A 252 -7.83 13.53 -7.68
CA VAL A 252 -9.20 13.81 -7.24
C VAL A 252 -9.81 12.49 -6.76
N ILE A 253 -10.49 12.53 -5.63
CA ILE A 253 -11.04 11.35 -4.99
C ILE A 253 -12.45 11.65 -4.49
N ASP A 254 -13.36 10.69 -4.65
CA ASP A 254 -14.68 10.76 -4.06
C ASP A 254 -14.52 10.79 -2.53
N TRP A 255 -15.03 11.83 -1.89
CA TRP A 255 -14.89 12.03 -0.44
C TRP A 255 -15.41 10.84 0.38
N ARG A 256 -16.34 10.04 -0.18
CA ARG A 256 -16.94 8.89 0.48
C ARG A 256 -16.03 7.67 0.57
N VAL A 257 -15.01 7.55 -0.29
CA VAL A 257 -14.06 6.42 -0.26
C VAL A 257 -12.73 6.81 0.40
N PHE A 258 -12.67 8.00 1.00
CA PHE A 258 -11.45 8.54 1.58
C PHE A 258 -11.20 7.98 2.99
N GLY A 259 -10.03 7.36 3.18
CA GLY A 259 -9.60 6.76 4.43
C GLY A 259 -10.32 5.45 4.77
N GLU A 260 -9.88 4.81 5.85
CA GLU A 260 -10.57 3.63 6.37
C GLU A 260 -11.93 4.00 6.98
N GLY A 261 -12.95 3.20 6.69
CA GLY A 261 -14.32 3.39 7.17
C GLY A 261 -15.07 4.54 6.50
N GLY A 262 -14.67 4.95 5.29
CA GLY A 262 -15.33 6.01 4.52
C GLY A 262 -16.84 5.76 4.28
N ASP A 263 -17.57 6.84 4.06
CA ASP A 263 -19.04 6.87 3.94
C ASP A 263 -19.62 6.03 2.79
N TYR A 264 -18.80 5.62 1.82
CA TYR A 264 -19.21 4.70 0.75
C TYR A 264 -19.45 3.29 1.31
N GLY A 265 -18.65 2.90 2.30
CA GLY A 265 -18.64 1.58 2.92
C GLY A 265 -18.04 0.48 2.04
N TRP A 266 -18.06 -0.74 2.58
CA TRP A 266 -17.60 -1.93 1.89
C TRP A 266 -18.19 -2.07 0.46
N PRO A 267 -17.37 -2.40 -0.56
CA PRO A 267 -15.98 -2.89 -0.49
C PRO A 267 -14.88 -1.81 -0.69
N TYR A 268 -15.19 -0.53 -0.51
CA TYR A 268 -14.27 0.60 -0.79
C TYR A 268 -14.04 1.48 0.44
N ASP A 269 -13.81 0.84 1.59
CA ASP A 269 -13.69 1.46 2.90
C ASP A 269 -12.35 1.17 3.59
N LEU A 270 -11.29 0.84 2.85
CA LEU A 270 -9.92 0.64 3.36
C LEU A 270 -8.94 1.71 2.87
N GLY A 271 -9.40 2.68 2.06
CA GLY A 271 -8.57 3.78 1.56
C GLY A 271 -7.63 3.38 0.41
N HIS A 272 -7.83 2.21 -0.22
CA HIS A 272 -7.00 1.74 -1.33
C HIS A 272 -7.37 2.39 -2.67
N VAL A 273 -8.54 3.02 -2.82
CA VAL A 273 -8.82 3.86 -4.00
C VAL A 273 -7.79 4.98 -4.12
N LEU A 274 -7.43 5.67 -3.03
CA LEU A 274 -6.42 6.72 -3.12
C LEU A 274 -5.03 6.15 -3.45
N VAL A 275 -4.69 4.97 -2.92
CA VAL A 275 -3.45 4.26 -3.27
C VAL A 275 -3.36 4.02 -4.79
N HIS A 276 -4.46 3.58 -5.40
CA HIS A 276 -4.59 3.37 -6.85
C HIS A 276 -4.37 4.67 -7.63
N GLU A 277 -5.06 5.76 -7.25
CA GLU A 277 -4.89 7.04 -7.94
C GLU A 277 -3.49 7.64 -7.78
N VAL A 278 -2.85 7.44 -6.62
CA VAL A 278 -1.45 7.81 -6.42
C VAL A 278 -0.53 6.97 -7.32
N GLY A 279 -0.84 5.70 -7.56
CA GLY A 279 -0.16 4.87 -8.57
C GLY A 279 -0.21 5.51 -9.97
N HIS A 280 -1.38 5.97 -10.41
CA HIS A 280 -1.51 6.71 -11.67
C HIS A 280 -0.75 8.04 -11.67
N TYR A 281 -0.83 8.80 -10.58
CA TYR A 281 -0.11 10.07 -10.41
C TYR A 281 1.41 9.88 -10.54
N LEU A 282 1.89 8.69 -10.17
CA LEU A 282 3.27 8.23 -10.27
C LEU A 282 3.54 7.38 -11.53
N GLY A 283 2.65 7.39 -12.52
CA GLY A 283 2.93 6.88 -13.86
C GLY A 283 2.57 5.42 -14.12
N LEU A 284 1.87 4.74 -13.21
CA LEU A 284 1.41 3.36 -13.40
C LEU A 284 0.11 3.30 -14.21
N PHE A 285 0.02 2.39 -15.17
CA PHE A 285 -1.23 2.09 -15.84
C PHE A 285 -2.02 1.02 -15.08
N HIS A 286 -3.29 0.86 -15.47
CA HIS A 286 -4.08 -0.28 -15.03
C HIS A 286 -3.42 -1.59 -15.49
N THR A 287 -3.50 -2.64 -14.67
CA THR A 287 -2.94 -3.97 -15.01
C THR A 287 -3.53 -4.60 -16.27
N PHE A 288 -4.75 -4.21 -16.63
CA PHE A 288 -5.48 -4.67 -17.82
C PHE A 288 -5.32 -3.73 -19.03
N GLU A 289 -4.48 -2.71 -18.92
CA GLU A 289 -4.21 -1.81 -20.03
C GLU A 289 -3.59 -2.60 -21.19
N GLY A 290 -4.07 -2.39 -22.43
CA GLY A 290 -3.57 -3.11 -23.61
C GLY A 290 -4.06 -4.56 -23.77
N GLY A 291 -4.66 -5.17 -22.75
CA GLY A 291 -5.21 -6.52 -22.78
C GLY A 291 -4.12 -7.61 -22.80
N CYS A 292 -4.46 -8.79 -23.33
CA CYS A 292 -3.54 -9.93 -23.36
C CYS A 292 -2.44 -9.84 -24.42
N GLY A 293 -1.23 -10.23 -24.01
CA GLY A 293 -0.07 -10.42 -24.87
C GLY A 293 0.57 -9.13 -25.32
N GLY A 294 1.75 -9.25 -25.93
CA GLY A 294 2.53 -8.11 -26.39
C GLY A 294 3.95 -8.17 -25.84
N ASP A 295 4.69 -7.11 -26.07
CA ASP A 295 5.96 -6.88 -25.40
C ASP A 295 5.67 -5.99 -24.19
N CYS A 296 5.79 -6.53 -22.99
CA CYS A 296 5.52 -5.84 -21.72
C CYS A 296 6.35 -4.56 -21.54
N GLN A 297 7.43 -4.36 -22.30
CA GLN A 297 8.20 -3.11 -22.26
C GLN A 297 7.62 -2.00 -23.13
N THR A 298 6.75 -2.32 -24.08
CA THR A 298 6.25 -1.35 -25.09
C THR A 298 4.74 -1.38 -25.32
N THR A 299 4.06 -2.35 -24.73
CA THR A 299 2.62 -2.57 -24.80
C THR A 299 2.10 -2.91 -23.41
N GLY A 300 0.79 -3.08 -23.26
CA GLY A 300 0.22 -3.39 -21.96
C GLY A 300 0.20 -2.19 -21.01
N ASP A 301 0.36 -2.51 -19.72
CA ASP A 301 0.60 -1.57 -18.60
C ASP A 301 2.06 -1.08 -18.53
N LEU A 302 2.91 -1.58 -19.43
CA LEU A 302 4.35 -1.35 -19.52
C LEU A 302 5.16 -1.97 -18.37
N ILE A 303 4.69 -3.04 -17.73
CA ILE A 303 5.37 -3.69 -16.62
C ILE A 303 5.52 -5.19 -16.88
N CYS A 304 6.75 -5.72 -16.85
CA CYS A 304 7.01 -7.11 -17.22
C CYS A 304 6.84 -8.13 -16.09
N ASP A 305 6.81 -7.68 -14.83
CA ASP A 305 6.54 -8.52 -13.66
C ASP A 305 5.07 -8.43 -13.18
N THR A 306 4.22 -7.72 -13.93
CA THR A 306 2.76 -7.80 -13.83
C THR A 306 2.26 -8.79 -14.88
N ASN A 307 1.49 -9.80 -14.47
CA ASN A 307 0.85 -10.70 -15.42
C ASN A 307 -0.16 -9.94 -16.29
N ASP A 308 -0.16 -10.21 -17.59
CA ASP A 308 -1.15 -9.65 -18.53
C ASP A 308 -2.58 -9.96 -18.09
N GLN A 309 -3.47 -8.99 -18.25
CA GLN A 309 -4.88 -9.12 -17.92
C GLN A 309 -5.76 -8.55 -19.04
N ALA A 310 -6.88 -9.21 -19.35
CA ALA A 310 -7.76 -8.78 -20.46
C ALA A 310 -8.75 -7.71 -20.02
N THR A 311 -9.31 -7.86 -18.82
CA THR A 311 -10.37 -7.01 -18.28
C THR A 311 -10.19 -6.80 -16.78
N PRO A 312 -10.69 -5.69 -16.21
CA PRO A 312 -10.65 -5.48 -14.77
C PRO A 312 -11.35 -6.61 -13.99
N THR A 313 -10.73 -7.10 -12.92
CA THR A 313 -11.40 -8.00 -11.96
C THR A 313 -12.11 -7.16 -10.91
N ASN A 314 -13.40 -7.37 -10.67
CA ASN A 314 -14.16 -6.58 -9.69
C ASN A 314 -14.25 -7.22 -8.29
N GLU A 315 -14.02 -8.52 -8.18
CA GLU A 315 -14.10 -9.28 -6.91
C GLU A 315 -12.74 -9.90 -6.59
N CYS A 316 -12.63 -10.57 -5.44
CA CYS A 316 -11.45 -11.34 -5.05
C CYS A 316 -11.44 -12.73 -5.70
N ARG A 317 -11.53 -12.77 -7.02
CA ARG A 317 -11.69 -14.01 -7.77
C ARG A 317 -10.42 -14.30 -8.56
N ASP A 318 -9.90 -15.51 -8.39
CA ASP A 318 -8.83 -16.02 -9.23
C ASP A 318 -9.38 -16.26 -10.65
N GLU A 319 -8.89 -15.47 -11.60
CA GLU A 319 -9.16 -15.60 -13.03
C GLU A 319 -7.82 -15.76 -13.78
N GLU A 320 -7.87 -16.33 -14.99
CA GLU A 320 -6.71 -16.58 -15.84
C GLU A 320 -7.07 -16.26 -17.28
N GLU A 321 -7.16 -14.98 -17.60
CA GLU A 321 -7.74 -14.54 -18.88
C GLU A 321 -6.72 -14.57 -20.01
N CYS A 322 -5.44 -14.35 -19.66
CA CYS A 322 -4.32 -14.29 -20.59
C CYS A 322 -3.38 -15.51 -20.49
N GLY A 323 -3.82 -16.59 -19.82
CA GLY A 323 -3.02 -17.81 -19.63
C GLY A 323 -2.06 -17.78 -18.45
N SER A 324 -2.15 -16.74 -17.62
CA SER A 324 -1.52 -16.58 -16.31
C SER A 324 -2.55 -16.03 -15.32
N PRO A 325 -2.36 -16.21 -14.00
CA PRO A 325 -3.24 -15.63 -12.99
C PRO A 325 -3.35 -14.11 -13.15
N ASP A 326 -4.58 -13.62 -13.17
CA ASP A 326 -4.87 -12.19 -13.16
C ASP A 326 -4.27 -11.54 -11.90
N PRO A 327 -3.73 -10.31 -12.00
CA PRO A 327 -3.11 -9.61 -10.88
C PRO A 327 -4.16 -8.98 -9.95
N VAL A 328 -5.07 -9.79 -9.39
CA VAL A 328 -6.19 -9.38 -8.52
C VAL A 328 -5.72 -8.63 -7.27
N GLU A 329 -4.54 -8.99 -6.77
CA GLU A 329 -3.97 -8.40 -5.56
C GLU A 329 -3.17 -7.11 -5.81
N ASN A 330 -3.03 -6.72 -7.09
CA ASN A 330 -2.30 -5.51 -7.45
C ASN A 330 -3.17 -4.26 -7.23
N PHE A 331 -2.59 -3.22 -6.63
CA PHE A 331 -3.33 -1.97 -6.40
C PHE A 331 -3.82 -1.29 -7.69
N MET A 332 -3.20 -1.56 -8.85
CA MET A 332 -3.61 -1.03 -10.15
C MET A 332 -4.71 -1.83 -10.86
N ASN A 333 -5.27 -2.86 -10.21
CA ASN A 333 -6.48 -3.55 -10.66
C ASN A 333 -7.75 -2.81 -10.20
N TYR A 334 -8.93 -3.35 -10.52
CA TYR A 334 -10.24 -2.88 -10.05
C TYR A 334 -10.87 -3.78 -8.96
N SER A 335 -10.12 -4.74 -8.42
CA SER A 335 -10.59 -5.71 -7.43
C SER A 335 -10.99 -5.06 -6.10
N TRP A 336 -11.83 -5.71 -5.31
CA TRP A 336 -12.18 -5.20 -3.97
C TRP A 336 -10.93 -4.90 -3.15
N GLU A 337 -11.00 -3.80 -2.36
CA GLU A 337 -9.84 -3.31 -1.63
C GLU A 337 -9.26 -4.34 -0.66
N THR A 338 -10.11 -5.23 -0.12
CA THR A 338 -9.71 -6.32 0.80
C THR A 338 -8.72 -7.31 0.19
N CYS A 339 -8.57 -7.33 -1.13
CA CYS A 339 -7.70 -8.26 -1.81
C CYS A 339 -6.48 -7.57 -2.43
N MET A 340 -6.47 -6.24 -2.44
CA MET A 340 -5.32 -5.47 -2.91
C MET A 340 -4.28 -5.37 -1.81
N ASN A 341 -3.04 -5.76 -2.11
CA ASN A 341 -1.96 -5.78 -1.13
C ASN A 341 -0.57 -5.43 -1.68
N ARG A 342 -0.35 -5.34 -3.00
CA ARG A 342 1.00 -5.15 -3.54
C ARG A 342 1.11 -4.24 -4.75
N PHE A 343 2.27 -3.61 -4.85
CA PHE A 343 2.89 -3.20 -6.12
C PHE A 343 4.00 -4.21 -6.48
N THR A 344 4.28 -4.37 -7.77
CA THR A 344 5.40 -5.19 -8.24
C THR A 344 6.73 -4.41 -8.17
N PRO A 345 7.88 -5.09 -8.12
CA PRO A 345 9.19 -4.43 -8.19
C PRO A 345 9.35 -3.46 -9.37
N GLU A 346 8.93 -3.81 -10.59
CA GLU A 346 9.03 -2.89 -11.73
C GLU A 346 8.05 -1.72 -11.64
N GLN A 347 6.86 -1.90 -11.05
CA GLN A 347 5.97 -0.76 -10.73
C GLN A 347 6.68 0.22 -9.78
N VAL A 348 7.42 -0.28 -8.78
CA VAL A 348 8.22 0.56 -7.88
C VAL A 348 9.27 1.36 -8.65
N LEU A 349 10.03 0.72 -9.53
CA LEU A 349 11.05 1.38 -10.34
C LEU A 349 10.44 2.47 -11.24
N ARG A 350 9.31 2.17 -11.88
CA ARG A 350 8.59 3.12 -12.73
C ARG A 350 8.06 4.33 -11.95
N MET A 351 7.51 4.13 -10.75
CA MET A 351 7.08 5.23 -9.89
C MET A 351 8.24 6.15 -9.50
N ARG A 352 9.39 5.57 -9.16
CA ARG A 352 10.60 6.33 -8.78
C ARG A 352 11.23 7.05 -9.97
N CYS A 353 11.29 6.40 -11.14
CA CYS A 353 11.65 7.07 -12.39
C CYS A 353 10.74 8.27 -12.62
N THR A 354 9.43 8.09 -12.46
CA THR A 354 8.45 9.15 -12.70
C THR A 354 8.66 10.35 -11.80
N ILE A 355 8.94 10.13 -10.51
CA ILE A 355 9.29 11.22 -9.58
C ILE A 355 10.56 11.93 -10.05
N THR A 356 11.63 11.21 -10.32
CA THR A 356 12.93 11.84 -10.61
C THR A 356 13.00 12.52 -11.98
N GLN A 357 12.28 12.02 -12.98
CA GLN A 357 12.33 12.55 -14.36
C GLN A 357 11.26 13.60 -14.62
N TRP A 358 10.01 13.33 -14.21
CA TRP A 358 8.87 14.19 -14.53
C TRP A 358 8.50 15.13 -13.38
N ARG A 359 8.87 14.80 -12.12
CA ARG A 359 8.49 15.54 -10.91
C ARG A 359 9.69 15.82 -9.98
N PRO A 360 10.83 16.32 -10.49
CA PRO A 360 12.11 16.31 -9.76
C PRO A 360 12.11 17.09 -8.44
N ASP A 361 11.22 18.09 -8.30
CA ASP A 361 11.09 18.90 -7.08
C ASP A 361 10.03 18.36 -6.10
N LEU A 362 9.27 17.32 -6.48
CA LEU A 362 8.20 16.75 -5.66
C LEU A 362 8.76 15.78 -4.62
N GLY A 363 9.66 14.90 -5.04
CA GLY A 363 10.30 13.89 -4.18
C GLY A 363 11.51 14.48 -3.47
N ILE A 364 11.34 14.86 -2.21
CA ILE A 364 12.45 15.37 -1.41
C ILE A 364 13.27 14.16 -0.93
N PRO A 365 14.59 14.09 -1.19
CA PRO A 365 15.39 13.00 -0.68
C PRO A 365 15.34 13.00 0.85
N SER A 366 15.26 11.81 1.43
CA SER A 366 15.48 11.62 2.85
C SER A 366 16.96 11.59 3.19
N GLN A 367 17.31 11.96 4.42
CA GLN A 367 18.63 11.63 4.94
C GLN A 367 18.79 10.10 4.94
N PRO A 368 19.96 9.56 4.56
CA PRO A 368 20.24 8.14 4.73
C PRO A 368 20.19 7.81 6.22
N CYS A 369 19.17 7.07 6.62
CA CYS A 369 19.05 6.54 7.97
C CYS A 369 19.69 5.16 7.96
N LEU A 370 20.78 4.99 8.69
CA LEU A 370 21.30 3.65 8.97
C LEU A 370 20.33 3.06 10.01
N SER A 371 19.18 2.55 9.59
CA SER A 371 18.12 2.15 10.52
C SER A 371 17.85 0.66 10.38
N LEU A 372 18.18 -0.11 11.42
CA LEU A 372 17.71 -1.49 11.56
C LEU A 372 16.25 -1.54 12.04
N CYS A 373 15.79 -0.48 12.72
CA CYS A 373 14.41 -0.28 13.16
C CYS A 373 14.12 1.20 13.42
N ALA A 374 12.85 1.57 13.49
CA ALA A 374 12.44 2.95 13.77
C ALA A 374 13.07 3.49 15.06
N GLY A 375 13.79 4.61 14.95
CA GLY A 375 14.49 5.25 16.08
C GLY A 375 15.96 4.85 16.24
N ASP A 376 16.46 3.83 15.55
CA ASP A 376 17.91 3.51 15.48
C ASP A 376 18.51 4.35 14.36
N PHE A 377 19.05 5.52 14.70
CA PHE A 377 19.52 6.49 13.73
C PHE A 377 20.99 6.29 13.37
N ASP A 378 21.76 5.62 14.23
CA ASP A 378 23.17 5.32 14.00
C ASP A 378 23.45 3.90 13.47
N GLY A 379 22.42 3.05 13.42
CA GLY A 379 22.43 1.73 12.79
C GLY A 379 23.13 0.68 13.61
N ASN A 380 23.24 0.88 14.92
CA ASN A 380 23.92 -0.04 15.81
C ASN A 380 23.03 -1.21 16.28
N GLY A 381 21.75 -1.23 15.89
CA GLY A 381 20.78 -2.25 16.25
C GLY A 381 20.10 -2.01 17.61
N ALA A 382 20.18 -0.79 18.15
CA ALA A 382 19.48 -0.40 19.36
C ALA A 382 19.09 1.08 19.32
N VAL A 383 17.89 1.38 19.80
CA VAL A 383 17.39 2.73 20.07
C VAL A 383 17.82 3.15 21.47
N ASP A 384 18.85 3.99 21.58
CA ASP A 384 19.44 4.36 22.86
C ASP A 384 19.77 5.87 23.01
N GLY A 385 20.60 6.19 24.02
CA GLY A 385 20.96 7.57 24.31
C GLY A 385 21.74 8.28 23.20
N GLN A 386 22.39 7.54 22.31
CA GLN A 386 23.07 8.09 21.14
C GLN A 386 22.05 8.57 20.11
N ASP A 387 21.05 7.74 19.82
CA ASP A 387 19.95 8.09 18.92
C ASP A 387 19.10 9.23 19.47
N LEU A 388 18.87 9.25 20.80
CA LEU A 388 18.19 10.38 21.44
C LEU A 388 18.97 11.69 21.23
N GLY A 389 20.30 11.62 21.27
CA GLY A 389 21.16 12.75 20.92
C GLY A 389 20.93 13.21 19.48
N GLN A 390 20.81 12.27 18.53
CA GLN A 390 20.55 12.57 17.12
C GLN A 390 19.14 13.13 16.87
N LEU A 391 18.13 12.62 17.58
CA LEU A 391 16.77 13.17 17.60
C LEU A 391 16.80 14.65 17.98
N PHE A 392 17.45 14.99 19.11
CA PHE A 392 17.53 16.37 19.57
C PHE A 392 18.41 17.27 18.70
N LEU A 393 19.45 16.74 18.05
CA LEU A 393 20.21 17.49 17.04
C LEU A 393 19.38 17.80 15.79
N SER A 394 18.36 16.99 15.53
CA SER A 394 17.47 17.11 14.39
C SER A 394 16.20 17.92 14.70
N TRP A 395 16.02 18.36 15.95
CA TRP A 395 14.80 19.00 16.43
C TRP A 395 14.35 20.21 15.60
N GLY A 396 13.05 20.25 15.31
CA GLY A 396 12.40 21.25 14.48
C GLY A 396 12.20 20.77 13.04
N GLU A 397 11.92 21.72 12.16
CA GLU A 397 11.40 21.45 10.82
C GLU A 397 12.40 20.75 9.88
N SER A 398 11.89 19.80 9.10
CA SER A 398 12.56 19.12 7.99
C SER A 398 12.58 20.02 6.74
N THR A 399 13.60 20.89 6.60
CA THR A 399 13.72 21.78 5.43
C THR A 399 14.60 21.18 4.33
N GLY A 400 14.03 20.93 3.15
CA GLY A 400 14.76 20.58 1.92
C GLY A 400 15.32 19.16 1.85
N ILE A 401 15.35 18.45 2.98
CA ILE A 401 15.67 17.02 3.11
C ILE A 401 14.78 16.49 4.24
N ALA A 402 14.10 15.36 4.03
CA ALA A 402 13.33 14.73 5.10
C ALA A 402 14.30 14.13 6.13
N ARG A 403 14.15 14.52 7.40
CA ARG A 403 15.06 14.09 8.46
C ARG A 403 14.69 12.67 8.92
N CYS A 404 15.69 11.85 9.20
CA CYS A 404 15.47 10.50 9.74
C CYS A 404 14.71 10.49 11.06
N ALA A 405 14.88 11.55 11.84
CA ALA A 405 14.33 11.67 13.17
C ALA A 405 12.87 12.13 13.21
N ASP A 406 12.29 12.38 12.04
CA ASP A 406 10.87 12.69 11.80
C ASP A 406 10.15 11.35 11.64
N LEU A 407 9.82 10.73 12.77
CA LEU A 407 9.36 9.35 12.88
C LEU A 407 7.87 9.20 12.55
N ASP A 408 7.06 10.22 12.82
CA ASP A 408 5.65 10.22 12.41
C ASP A 408 5.42 10.83 11.02
N LEU A 409 6.51 11.28 10.38
CA LEU A 409 6.50 11.90 9.05
C LEU A 409 5.54 13.08 9.01
N ASP A 410 5.46 13.85 10.09
CA ASP A 410 4.64 15.05 10.14
C ASP A 410 5.40 16.28 9.61
N GLY A 411 6.69 16.15 9.25
CA GLY A 411 7.54 17.20 8.70
C GLY A 411 8.31 18.01 9.75
N GLU A 412 8.17 17.69 11.04
CA GLU A 412 8.81 18.36 12.16
C GLU A 412 9.30 17.36 13.22
N VAL A 413 10.61 17.37 13.51
CA VAL A 413 11.14 16.59 14.63
C VAL A 413 10.75 17.26 15.96
N SER A 414 9.77 16.69 16.64
CA SER A 414 9.06 17.29 17.75
C SER A 414 8.90 16.33 18.94
N GLY A 415 8.06 16.74 19.90
CA GLY A 415 7.70 15.89 21.04
C GLY A 415 6.92 14.64 20.64
N ALA A 416 6.26 14.63 19.48
CA ALA A 416 5.54 13.47 18.96
C ALA A 416 6.53 12.38 18.51
N ASP A 417 7.58 12.75 17.78
CA ASP A 417 8.69 11.88 17.41
C ASP A 417 9.44 11.37 18.63
N PHE A 418 9.68 12.24 19.62
CA PHE A 418 10.25 11.79 20.88
C PHE A 418 9.35 10.75 21.56
N GLY A 419 8.02 10.89 21.49
CA GLY A 419 7.08 9.89 21.96
C GLY A 419 7.26 8.54 21.25
N LEU A 420 7.27 8.53 19.91
CA LEU A 420 7.50 7.33 19.10
C LEU A 420 8.87 6.70 19.36
N PHE A 421 9.90 7.54 19.42
CA PHE A 421 11.27 7.15 19.75
C PHE A 421 11.34 6.47 21.12
N MET A 422 10.63 6.98 22.12
CA MET A 422 10.60 6.37 23.46
C MET A 422 9.81 5.06 23.50
N ILE A 423 8.86 4.84 22.59
CA ILE A 423 8.18 3.56 22.42
C ILE A 423 9.15 2.52 21.84
N ALA A 424 10.00 2.94 20.90
CA ALA A 424 11.00 2.09 20.26
C ALA A 424 12.25 1.85 21.13
N TRP A 425 12.38 2.52 22.30
CA TRP A 425 13.57 2.47 23.13
C TRP A 425 13.97 1.05 23.53
N GLY A 426 15.20 0.66 23.19
CA GLY A 426 15.74 -0.67 23.45
C GLY A 426 16.42 -1.30 22.23
N PRO A 427 16.86 -2.56 22.32
CA PRO A 427 17.38 -3.26 21.17
C PRO A 427 16.32 -3.32 20.07
N CYS A 428 16.72 -3.10 18.82
CA CYS A 428 15.83 -3.30 17.68
C CYS A 428 15.31 -4.75 17.69
N PRO A 429 14.04 -4.97 17.34
CA PRO A 429 13.57 -6.31 17.01
C PRO A 429 14.39 -6.76 15.79
N ILE A 430 15.39 -7.60 16.05
CA ILE A 430 16.03 -8.39 15.00
C ILE A 430 14.93 -9.33 14.54
N ASP A 431 14.63 -9.35 13.25
CA ASP A 431 13.90 -10.47 12.69
C ASP A 431 14.65 -11.74 13.16
N PRO A 432 14.02 -12.60 13.98
CA PRO A 432 14.67 -13.76 14.56
C PRO A 432 15.14 -14.76 13.49
N CYS A 433 14.77 -14.53 12.22
CA CYS A 433 15.16 -15.28 11.04
C CYS A 433 16.42 -14.74 10.35
N VAL A 434 16.94 -13.56 10.73
CA VAL A 434 18.18 -13.02 10.18
C VAL A 434 19.37 -13.90 10.58
N GLY A 435 19.97 -14.58 9.59
CA GLY A 435 21.08 -15.52 9.77
C GLY A 435 20.65 -16.96 10.08
N VAL A 436 19.35 -17.25 10.04
CA VAL A 436 18.82 -18.61 10.12
C VAL A 436 18.73 -19.19 8.71
N GLU A 437 19.61 -20.14 8.40
CA GLU A 437 19.57 -20.91 7.15
C GLU A 437 18.56 -22.05 7.32
N CYS A 438 17.34 -21.85 6.82
CA CYS A 438 16.26 -22.84 6.93
C CYS A 438 16.19 -23.82 5.78
N ASP A 439 17.10 -23.74 4.81
CA ASP A 439 17.18 -24.72 3.72
C ASP A 439 17.50 -26.11 4.29
N ASP A 440 16.53 -27.03 4.30
CA ASP A 440 16.74 -28.42 4.72
C ASP A 440 17.27 -29.31 3.59
N GLN A 441 17.55 -28.70 2.43
CA GLN A 441 17.97 -29.34 1.19
C GLN A 441 16.93 -30.31 0.64
N ASP A 442 15.69 -30.26 1.15
CA ASP A 442 14.55 -30.93 0.55
C ASP A 442 13.88 -29.97 -0.43
N GLU A 443 14.14 -30.19 -1.72
CA GLU A 443 13.51 -29.44 -2.81
C GLU A 443 11.97 -29.57 -2.83
N CYS A 444 11.39 -30.41 -1.96
CA CYS A 444 9.94 -30.57 -1.76
C CYS A 444 9.34 -29.72 -0.65
N THR A 445 10.13 -28.98 0.09
CA THR A 445 9.65 -28.08 1.14
C THR A 445 9.88 -26.64 0.72
N VAL A 446 8.87 -25.81 0.95
CA VAL A 446 9.10 -24.37 1.04
C VAL A 446 9.61 -24.12 2.44
N ASP A 447 10.88 -23.77 2.50
CA ASP A 447 11.57 -23.48 3.75
C ASP A 447 11.48 -21.99 4.04
N TYR A 448 10.87 -21.68 5.18
CA TYR A 448 10.80 -20.32 5.67
C TYR A 448 10.93 -20.33 7.17
N CYS A 449 11.48 -19.24 7.70
CA CYS A 449 11.59 -19.08 9.13
C CYS A 449 10.38 -18.33 9.67
N VAL A 450 9.85 -18.78 10.80
CA VAL A 450 8.79 -18.11 11.55
C VAL A 450 9.25 -18.01 12.99
N ASN A 451 9.40 -16.78 13.50
CA ASN A 451 9.82 -16.52 14.89
C ASN A 451 11.17 -17.16 15.29
N GLY A 452 12.09 -17.36 14.33
CA GLY A 452 13.39 -17.99 14.56
C GLY A 452 13.39 -19.51 14.46
N ASP A 453 12.22 -20.12 14.22
CA ASP A 453 12.07 -21.55 13.98
C ASP A 453 11.92 -21.81 12.48
N CYS A 454 12.64 -22.81 11.97
CA CYS A 454 12.47 -23.23 10.58
C CYS A 454 11.16 -24.01 10.42
N VAL A 455 10.38 -23.60 9.43
CA VAL A 455 9.16 -24.24 8.97
C VAL A 455 9.40 -24.74 7.56
N HIS A 456 9.24 -26.05 7.39
CA HIS A 456 9.40 -26.75 6.11
C HIS A 456 8.01 -27.18 5.65
N ALA A 457 7.36 -26.37 4.82
CA ALA A 457 6.03 -26.67 4.33
C ALA A 457 6.12 -27.56 3.09
N GLN A 458 5.59 -28.79 3.17
CA GLN A 458 5.59 -29.70 2.02
C GLN A 458 4.74 -29.15 0.88
N LEU A 459 5.32 -29.11 -0.31
CA LEU A 459 4.61 -28.86 -1.56
C LEU A 459 3.73 -30.07 -1.91
N GLU A 460 2.47 -29.80 -2.28
CA GLU A 460 1.50 -30.84 -2.62
C GLU A 460 1.90 -31.62 -3.90
N VAL A 461 2.75 -31.01 -4.73
CA VAL A 461 3.43 -31.59 -5.89
C VAL A 461 4.89 -31.12 -5.88
N CYS A 462 5.85 -32.04 -5.89
CA CYS A 462 7.28 -31.73 -5.79
C CYS A 462 8.05 -32.21 -7.04
N GLY A 463 9.21 -31.64 -7.36
CA GLY A 463 10.19 -32.28 -8.26
C GLY A 463 10.14 -31.88 -9.74
N GLY A 464 9.44 -30.79 -10.09
CA GLY A 464 9.21 -30.33 -11.48
C GLY A 464 10.43 -29.87 -12.28
N VAL A 465 11.65 -30.11 -11.79
CA VAL A 465 12.89 -29.83 -12.51
C VAL A 465 13.59 -31.16 -12.80
N CYS A 466 13.94 -31.38 -14.06
CA CYS A 466 14.71 -32.55 -14.47
C CYS A 466 16.00 -32.70 -13.66
N GLY A 467 16.21 -33.90 -13.11
CA GLY A 467 17.34 -34.18 -12.24
C GLY A 467 17.07 -34.00 -10.75
N SER A 468 15.87 -33.53 -10.36
CA SER A 468 15.48 -33.45 -8.96
C SER A 468 15.49 -34.83 -8.31
N ARG A 469 16.16 -34.97 -7.16
CA ARG A 469 16.29 -36.27 -6.47
C ARG A 469 14.95 -36.81 -5.99
N SER A 470 14.03 -35.92 -5.64
CA SER A 470 12.69 -36.23 -5.13
C SER A 470 11.68 -36.56 -6.23
N ALA A 471 11.98 -36.25 -7.49
CA ALA A 471 11.17 -36.70 -8.63
C ALA A 471 11.22 -38.24 -8.79
N GLY A 472 12.26 -38.91 -8.28
CA GLY A 472 12.37 -40.37 -8.33
C GLY A 472 12.81 -40.91 -9.71
N PRO A 473 12.95 -42.24 -9.86
CA PRO A 473 13.59 -42.84 -11.03
C PRO A 473 12.84 -42.63 -12.34
N CYS A 474 13.53 -42.28 -13.43
CA CYS A 474 12.92 -42.15 -14.77
C CYS A 474 12.32 -43.46 -15.30
N SER A 475 12.78 -44.59 -14.75
CA SER A 475 12.31 -45.94 -15.07
C SER A 475 11.05 -46.36 -14.32
N GLU A 476 10.51 -45.51 -13.45
CA GLU A 476 9.27 -45.74 -12.71
C GLU A 476 8.25 -44.62 -12.98
N VAL A 477 6.98 -44.88 -12.65
CA VAL A 477 5.95 -43.82 -12.63
C VAL A 477 6.02 -43.16 -11.28
N ASN A 478 5.98 -41.84 -11.23
CA ASN A 478 5.92 -41.08 -9.99
C ASN A 478 4.74 -40.08 -10.02
N GLN A 479 4.43 -39.45 -8.89
CA GLN A 479 3.32 -38.48 -8.78
C GLN A 479 3.77 -37.03 -9.01
N ASN A 480 5.01 -36.87 -9.46
CA ASN A 480 5.73 -35.62 -9.57
C ASN A 480 5.98 -35.32 -11.07
N PRO A 481 6.07 -34.06 -11.50
CA PRO A 481 6.57 -33.76 -12.83
C PRO A 481 8.08 -34.07 -12.88
N GLY A 482 8.56 -34.66 -13.97
CA GLY A 482 9.99 -34.96 -14.16
C GLY A 482 10.48 -36.24 -13.48
N CYS A 483 11.78 -36.50 -13.62
CA CYS A 483 12.47 -37.61 -12.96
C CYS A 483 13.91 -37.22 -12.59
N ASN A 484 14.58 -38.08 -11.83
CA ASN A 484 15.85 -37.79 -11.16
C ASN A 484 17.11 -37.90 -12.03
N ASP A 485 17.00 -38.30 -13.29
CA ASP A 485 18.08 -38.20 -14.27
C ASP A 485 17.82 -36.99 -15.16
N ALA A 486 18.67 -35.96 -15.04
CA ALA A 486 18.49 -34.69 -15.72
C ALA A 486 18.54 -34.82 -17.24
N ASP A 487 19.44 -35.65 -17.77
CA ASP A 487 19.65 -35.81 -19.21
C ASP A 487 18.49 -36.60 -19.82
N CYS A 488 18.10 -37.71 -19.17
CA CYS A 488 16.95 -38.50 -19.60
C CYS A 488 15.66 -37.70 -19.53
N CYS A 489 15.43 -37.03 -18.41
CA CYS A 489 14.24 -36.22 -18.21
C CYS A 489 14.15 -35.13 -19.28
N SER A 490 15.20 -34.36 -19.51
CA SER A 490 15.19 -33.24 -20.46
C SER A 490 14.87 -33.69 -21.89
N GLU A 491 15.46 -34.81 -22.34
CA GLU A 491 15.14 -35.38 -23.67
C GLU A 491 13.68 -35.81 -23.78
N ILE A 492 13.09 -36.39 -22.73
CA ILE A 492 11.68 -36.75 -22.74
C ILE A 492 10.78 -35.50 -22.69
N CYS A 493 11.14 -34.47 -21.90
CA CYS A 493 10.39 -33.23 -21.80
C CYS A 493 10.32 -32.44 -23.10
N GLU A 494 11.41 -32.42 -23.88
CA GLU A 494 11.44 -31.74 -25.18
C GLU A 494 10.41 -32.32 -26.15
N ILE A 495 10.15 -33.63 -26.04
CA ILE A 495 9.17 -34.33 -26.86
C ILE A 495 7.77 -34.27 -26.24
N ASP A 496 7.69 -34.31 -24.92
CA ASP A 496 6.44 -34.34 -24.18
C ASP A 496 6.51 -33.51 -22.89
N PRO A 497 6.18 -32.22 -22.99
CA PRO A 497 6.19 -31.31 -21.84
C PRO A 497 5.27 -31.76 -20.70
N TYR A 498 4.24 -32.59 -20.98
CA TYR A 498 3.36 -33.14 -19.95
C TYR A 498 4.15 -33.89 -18.86
N CYS A 499 5.20 -34.60 -19.27
CA CYS A 499 6.04 -35.39 -18.38
C CYS A 499 6.74 -34.56 -17.30
N CYS A 500 6.88 -33.25 -17.52
CA CYS A 500 7.74 -32.36 -16.73
C CYS A 500 7.00 -31.14 -16.19
N VAL A 501 5.76 -30.95 -16.63
CA VAL A 501 4.87 -29.88 -16.14
C VAL A 501 3.68 -30.46 -15.35
N VAL A 502 3.27 -31.70 -15.63
CA VAL A 502 2.09 -32.30 -14.99
C VAL A 502 2.46 -33.49 -14.13
N VAL A 503 2.98 -34.57 -14.71
CA VAL A 503 3.38 -35.76 -13.97
C VAL A 503 4.19 -36.71 -14.85
N TRP A 504 5.17 -37.39 -14.27
CA TRP A 504 5.92 -38.46 -14.91
C TRP A 504 5.14 -39.77 -14.86
N ASP A 505 4.18 -39.88 -15.77
CA ASP A 505 3.25 -40.99 -15.85
C ASP A 505 3.81 -42.22 -16.59
N ILE A 506 2.92 -43.18 -16.86
CA ILE A 506 3.26 -44.41 -17.57
C ILE A 506 3.77 -44.17 -19.00
N VAL A 507 3.34 -43.09 -19.65
CA VAL A 507 3.76 -42.71 -21.01
C VAL A 507 5.19 -42.19 -20.97
N CYS A 508 5.51 -41.31 -20.02
CA CYS A 508 6.83 -40.74 -19.81
C CYS A 508 7.89 -41.82 -19.54
N ARG A 509 7.59 -42.69 -18.57
CA ARG A 509 8.42 -43.86 -18.25
C ARG A 509 8.66 -44.76 -19.46
N ASN A 510 7.62 -45.05 -20.25
CA ASN A 510 7.76 -45.93 -21.40
C ASN A 510 8.65 -45.32 -22.49
N LYS A 511 8.66 -44.00 -22.64
CA LYS A 511 9.59 -43.30 -23.54
C LYS A 511 11.01 -43.40 -23.02
N ALA A 512 11.23 -43.14 -21.73
CA ALA A 512 12.55 -43.30 -21.11
C ALA A 512 13.12 -44.71 -21.26
N LEU A 513 12.26 -45.75 -21.22
CA LEU A 513 12.65 -47.15 -21.40
C LEU A 513 12.67 -47.64 -22.86
N SER A 514 12.32 -46.81 -23.84
CA SER A 514 12.21 -47.27 -25.24
C SER A 514 13.57 -47.56 -25.88
N GLY A 515 14.64 -46.95 -25.35
CA GLY A 515 15.99 -47.02 -25.90
C GLY A 515 16.24 -46.03 -27.05
N ASP A 516 15.24 -45.23 -27.43
CA ASP A 516 15.33 -44.26 -28.52
C ASP A 516 16.02 -42.94 -28.10
N TYR A 517 16.18 -42.73 -26.80
CA TYR A 517 16.65 -41.49 -26.18
C TYR A 517 18.02 -41.70 -25.53
N PRO A 518 19.11 -41.18 -26.11
CA PRO A 518 20.47 -41.38 -25.62
C PRO A 518 20.68 -40.91 -24.18
N GLY A 519 20.03 -39.82 -23.76
CA GLY A 519 20.07 -39.30 -22.40
C GLY A 519 19.49 -40.25 -21.36
N CYS A 520 18.68 -41.22 -21.78
CA CYS A 520 18.09 -42.25 -20.91
C CYS A 520 18.89 -43.56 -20.84
N GLN A 521 20.08 -43.63 -21.43
CA GLN A 521 20.87 -44.88 -21.54
C GLN A 521 21.85 -45.13 -20.37
N ASN A 522 21.61 -44.52 -19.21
CA ASN A 522 22.47 -44.63 -18.02
C ASN A 522 22.15 -45.85 -17.13
#